data_AF-A0A7X7L7E0-F1
#
_entry.id   AF-A0A7X7L7E0-F1
#
_cell.length_a   1.000
_cell.length_b   1.000
_cell.length_c   1.000
_cell.angle_alpha   90.00
_cell.angle_beta   90.00
_cell.angle_gamma   90.00
#
_symmetry.space_group_name_H-M   'P 1'
#
loop_
_entity.id
_entity.type
_entity.pdbx_description
1 polymer ?
#
loop_
_entity_poly.entity_id
_entity_poly.type
_entity_poly.pdbx_seq_one_letter_code
_entity_poly.pdbx_strand_id
1 'polypeptide(L)'
;IEGKALSNQREPYKILEAILKKHENIKIILTLGPDGSIYSDKEKTIYQESYKVEAKDTTAAGDTFMGYFVAGLAKGLEIEKCLKSASMAAAITVTKSGAAETIPDISIVQEKLQL
;
A
#
# COMPACT_ATOMS: atom_id res chain seq x y z
N ILE A 1 -3.87 -14.61 -6.27
CA ILE A 1 -3.50 -13.59 -5.26
C ILE A 1 -2.09 -13.92 -4.76
N GLU A 2 -1.14 -13.02 -4.94
CA GLU A 2 0.30 -13.29 -4.83
C GLU A 2 0.73 -13.77 -3.44
N GLY A 3 0.16 -13.18 -2.38
CA GLY A 3 0.48 -13.58 -1.00
C GLY A 3 0.27 -15.08 -0.75
N LYS A 4 -0.77 -15.69 -1.32
CA LYS A 4 -1.01 -17.14 -1.24
C LYS A 4 0.06 -17.93 -2.01
N ALA A 5 0.48 -17.45 -3.18
CA ALA A 5 1.49 -18.14 -3.98
C ALA A 5 2.86 -18.20 -3.26
N LEU A 6 3.20 -17.15 -2.49
CA LEU A 6 4.47 -17.07 -1.76
C LEU A 6 4.46 -17.81 -0.41
N SER A 7 3.31 -17.88 0.26
CA SER A 7 3.21 -18.40 1.63
C SER A 7 2.48 -19.74 1.78
N ASN A 8 1.70 -20.14 0.77
CA ASN A 8 0.68 -21.19 0.86
C ASN A 8 -0.43 -20.91 1.91
N GLN A 9 -0.57 -19.65 2.36
CA GLN A 9 -1.57 -19.19 3.32
C GLN A 9 -2.61 -18.30 2.64
N ARG A 10 -3.78 -18.13 3.28
CA ARG A 10 -4.84 -17.23 2.78
C ARG A 10 -5.14 -16.06 3.70
N GLU A 11 -4.94 -16.24 5.01
CA GLU A 11 -5.17 -15.20 5.99
C GLU A 11 -3.99 -14.21 6.00
N PRO A 12 -4.22 -12.89 5.95
CA PRO A 12 -3.16 -11.88 5.81
C PRO A 12 -2.01 -12.04 6.82
N TYR A 13 -2.32 -12.19 8.10
CA TYR A 13 -1.30 -12.35 9.14
C TYR A 13 -0.55 -13.68 9.03
N LYS A 14 -1.20 -14.76 8.59
CA LYS A 14 -0.53 -16.04 8.32
C LYS A 14 0.40 -15.96 7.10
N ILE A 15 0.03 -15.18 6.09
CA ILE A 15 0.88 -14.89 4.93
C ILE A 15 2.17 -14.19 5.42
N LEU A 16 2.03 -13.13 6.21
CA LEU A 16 3.16 -12.37 6.75
C LEU A 16 4.07 -13.27 7.61
N GLU A 17 3.49 -14.01 8.56
CA GLU A 17 4.24 -14.93 9.43
C GLU A 17 5.03 -15.97 8.62
N ALA A 18 4.41 -16.58 7.61
CA ALA A 18 5.05 -17.62 6.80
C ALA A 18 6.21 -17.07 5.95
N ILE A 19 6.13 -15.83 5.49
CA ILE A 19 7.19 -15.20 4.69
C ILE A 19 8.32 -14.70 5.60
N LEU A 20 8.00 -14.03 6.72
CA LEU A 20 9.00 -13.54 7.68
C LEU A 20 9.79 -14.68 8.34
N LYS A 21 9.18 -15.85 8.57
CA LYS A 21 9.89 -17.05 9.06
C LYS A 21 10.98 -17.56 8.10
N LYS A 22 10.87 -17.28 6.80
CA LYS A 22 11.84 -17.74 5.80
C LYS A 22 12.96 -16.73 5.55
N HIS A 23 12.78 -15.48 5.98
CA HIS A 23 13.66 -14.38 5.64
C HIS A 23 13.76 -13.40 6.82
N GLU A 24 14.90 -13.40 7.51
CA GLU A 24 15.07 -12.67 8.78
C GLU A 24 15.14 -11.14 8.62
N ASN A 25 15.43 -10.61 7.43
CA ASN A 25 15.70 -9.18 7.20
C ASN A 25 14.93 -8.61 6.00
N ILE A 26 13.64 -8.92 5.89
CA ILE A 26 12.77 -8.34 4.86
C ILE A 26 11.72 -7.43 5.49
N LYS A 27 11.28 -6.47 4.70
CA LYS A 27 10.10 -5.63 4.96
C LYS A 27 9.03 -6.04 3.98
N ILE A 28 7.83 -6.32 4.48
CA ILE A 28 6.70 -6.75 3.65
C ILE A 28 5.63 -5.67 3.70
N ILE A 29 5.07 -5.37 2.54
CA ILE A 29 3.78 -4.69 2.45
C ILE A 29 2.83 -5.64 1.74
N LEU A 30 1.74 -5.98 2.42
CA LEU A 30 0.66 -6.79 1.89
C LEU A 30 -0.54 -5.88 1.63
N THR A 31 -0.85 -5.63 0.36
CA THR A 31 -2.06 -4.91 -0.04
C THR A 31 -3.27 -5.84 0.02
N LEU A 32 -4.38 -5.33 0.53
CA LEU A 32 -5.64 -6.05 0.76
C LEU A 32 -6.80 -5.43 -0.03
N GLY A 33 -6.49 -4.59 -1.03
CA GLY A 33 -7.47 -3.87 -1.83
C GLY A 33 -8.36 -2.96 -0.97
N PRO A 34 -9.70 -3.15 -0.96
CA PRO A 34 -10.62 -2.32 -0.18
C PRO A 34 -10.45 -2.48 1.34
N ASP A 35 -9.70 -3.47 1.80
CA ASP A 35 -9.38 -3.69 3.22
C ASP A 35 -8.04 -3.06 3.62
N GLY A 36 -7.41 -2.24 2.75
CA GLY A 36 -6.22 -1.47 3.09
C GLY A 36 -4.91 -2.21 2.83
N SER A 37 -3.95 -2.07 3.74
CA SER A 37 -2.64 -2.71 3.64
C SER A 37 -2.02 -2.99 5.00
N ILE A 38 -1.11 -3.96 5.06
CA ILE A 38 -0.32 -4.26 6.24
C ILE A 38 1.16 -4.15 5.89
N TYR A 39 1.89 -3.29 6.59
CA TYR A 39 3.35 -3.34 6.65
C TYR A 39 3.79 -4.25 7.79
N SER A 40 4.83 -5.05 7.58
CA SER A 40 5.44 -5.86 8.64
C SER A 40 6.93 -6.04 8.40
N ASP A 41 7.71 -5.83 9.45
CA ASP A 41 9.13 -6.17 9.53
C ASP A 41 9.45 -6.82 10.88
N LYS A 42 10.74 -6.99 11.21
CA LYS A 42 11.18 -7.61 12.47
C LYS A 42 10.81 -6.81 13.72
N GLU A 43 10.51 -5.51 13.60
CA GLU A 43 10.32 -4.59 14.73
C GLU A 43 8.84 -4.29 14.94
N LYS A 44 8.09 -4.11 13.86
CA LYS A 44 6.70 -3.65 13.93
C LYS A 44 5.82 -4.18 12.81
N THR A 45 4.54 -4.24 13.12
CA THR A 45 3.46 -4.47 12.15
C THR A 45 2.49 -3.30 12.21
N ILE A 46 2.17 -2.72 11.06
CA ILE A 46 1.32 -1.53 10.94
C ILE A 46 0.22 -1.84 9.94
N TYR A 47 -1.03 -1.69 10.39
CA TYR A 47 -2.19 -1.72 9.51
C TYR A 47 -2.56 -0.31 9.07
N GLN A 48 -2.78 -0.13 7.77
CA GLN A 48 -3.29 1.10 7.18
C GLN A 48 -4.61 0.79 6.48
N GLU A 49 -5.69 1.37 6.99
CA GLU A 49 -7.02 1.29 6.37
C GLU A 49 -7.01 1.94 4.98
N SER A 50 -7.84 1.42 4.07
CA SER A 50 -8.08 2.05 2.77
C SER A 50 -8.96 3.30 2.91
N TYR A 51 -8.83 4.24 1.98
CA TYR A 51 -9.78 5.33 1.85
C TYR A 51 -10.95 4.87 0.96
N LYS A 52 -12.18 4.97 1.49
CA LYS A 52 -13.39 4.57 0.77
C LYS A 52 -13.70 5.59 -0.34
N VAL A 53 -13.79 5.09 -1.57
CA VAL A 53 -14.07 5.85 -2.78
C VAL A 53 -14.94 5.01 -3.71
N GLU A 54 -15.62 5.66 -4.64
CA GLU A 54 -16.27 4.98 -5.76
C GLU A 54 -15.23 4.66 -6.84
N ALA A 55 -14.79 3.40 -6.90
CA ALA A 55 -13.80 2.95 -7.87
C ALA A 55 -14.42 2.81 -9.26
N LYS A 56 -13.81 3.45 -10.27
CA LYS A 56 -14.17 3.32 -11.68
C LYS A 56 -13.27 2.34 -12.42
N ASP A 57 -11.98 2.37 -12.12
CA ASP A 57 -10.97 1.52 -12.73
C ASP A 57 -9.89 1.24 -11.69
N THR A 58 -9.41 0.01 -11.58
CA THR A 58 -8.37 -0.36 -10.59
C THR A 58 -6.98 -0.46 -11.20
N THR A 59 -6.86 -0.17 -12.50
CA THR A 59 -5.59 -0.08 -13.21
C THR A 59 -4.66 0.90 -12.51
N ALA A 60 -3.37 0.54 -12.41
CA ALA A 60 -2.31 1.29 -11.73
C ALA A 60 -2.50 1.53 -10.22
N ALA A 61 -3.52 0.99 -9.54
CA ALA A 61 -3.69 1.18 -8.10
C ALA A 61 -2.48 0.66 -7.29
N GLY A 62 -1.99 -0.53 -7.63
CA GLY A 62 -0.82 -1.14 -7.00
C GLY A 62 0.48 -0.39 -7.31
N ASP A 63 0.68 0.00 -8.58
CA ASP A 63 1.85 0.76 -9.00
C ASP A 63 1.90 2.14 -8.34
N THR A 64 0.75 2.81 -8.24
CA THR A 64 0.63 4.10 -7.54
C THR A 64 0.95 3.97 -6.08
N PHE A 65 0.37 2.96 -5.40
CA PHE A 65 0.65 2.69 -4.00
C PHE A 65 2.16 2.48 -3.78
N MET A 66 2.77 1.60 -4.57
CA MET A 66 4.19 1.27 -4.46
C MET A 66 5.07 2.50 -4.73
N GLY A 67 4.78 3.26 -5.78
CA GLY A 67 5.51 4.47 -6.15
C GLY A 67 5.49 5.52 -5.04
N TYR A 68 4.32 5.80 -4.48
CA TYR A 68 4.19 6.73 -3.34
C TYR A 68 4.90 6.23 -2.08
N PHE A 69 4.78 4.94 -1.78
CA PHE A 69 5.44 4.36 -0.61
C PHE A 69 6.97 4.47 -0.72
N VAL A 70 7.54 4.06 -1.85
CA VAL A 70 8.99 4.14 -2.12
C VAL A 70 9.46 5.60 -2.16
N ALA A 71 8.68 6.52 -2.73
CA ALA A 71 9.01 7.94 -2.72
C ALA A 71 9.03 8.54 -1.30
N GLY A 72 8.10 8.13 -0.43
CA GLY A 72 8.10 8.52 0.98
C GLY A 72 9.31 7.98 1.73
N LEU A 73 9.66 6.71 1.52
CA LEU A 73 10.85 6.11 2.10
C LEU A 73 12.13 6.83 1.66
N ALA A 74 12.26 7.14 0.37
CA ALA A 74 13.42 7.86 -0.17
C ALA A 74 13.57 9.26 0.45
N LYS A 75 12.47 9.86 0.90
CA LYS A 75 12.46 11.15 1.64
C LYS A 75 12.69 11.00 3.14
N GLY A 76 12.95 9.79 3.65
CA GLY A 76 13.16 9.53 5.07
C GLY A 76 11.91 9.68 5.93
N LEU A 77 10.71 9.58 5.33
CA LEU A 77 9.46 9.63 6.09
C LEU A 77 9.27 8.35 6.91
N GLU A 78 8.55 8.48 8.02
CA GLU A 78 8.09 7.33 8.80
C GLU A 78 7.19 6.42 7.96
N ILE A 79 7.22 5.11 8.25
CA ILE A 79 6.46 4.08 7.52
C ILE A 79 4.97 4.41 7.50
N GLU A 80 4.43 4.87 8.63
CA GLU A 80 3.05 5.28 8.83
C GLU A 80 2.66 6.41 7.85
N LYS A 81 3.53 7.40 7.65
CA LYS A 81 3.31 8.49 6.70
C LYS A 81 3.41 8.02 5.24
N CYS A 82 4.32 7.09 4.97
CA CYS A 82 4.46 6.46 3.65
C CYS A 82 3.18 5.68 3.29
N LEU A 83 2.69 4.83 4.20
CA LEU A 83 1.46 4.05 4.05
C LEU A 83 0.24 4.96 3.84
N LYS A 84 0.10 6.01 4.66
CA LYS A 84 -1.02 6.95 4.56
C LYS A 84 -1.06 7.66 3.20
N SER A 85 0.09 8.14 2.73
CA SER A 85 0.20 8.80 1.42
C SER A 85 -0.04 7.83 0.27
N ALA A 86 0.50 6.63 0.33
CA ALA A 86 0.31 5.58 -0.67
C ALA A 86 -1.15 5.13 -0.76
N SER A 87 -1.81 4.90 0.37
CA SER A 87 -3.24 4.55 0.42
C SER A 87 -4.12 5.64 -0.16
N MET A 88 -3.85 6.92 0.15
CA MET A 88 -4.62 8.03 -0.41
C MET A 88 -4.41 8.17 -1.92
N ALA A 89 -3.16 8.08 -2.39
CA ALA A 89 -2.84 8.17 -3.80
C ALA A 89 -3.53 7.04 -4.60
N ALA A 90 -3.46 5.80 -4.12
CA ALA A 90 -4.14 4.66 -4.74
C ALA A 90 -5.67 4.85 -4.75
N ALA A 91 -6.26 5.35 -3.67
CA ALA A 91 -7.69 5.63 -3.61
C ALA A 91 -8.11 6.72 -4.62
N ILE A 92 -7.32 7.78 -4.81
CA ILE A 92 -7.61 8.80 -5.82
C ILE A 92 -7.49 8.23 -7.24
N THR A 93 -6.44 7.44 -7.47
CA THR A 93 -6.13 6.82 -8.78
C THR A 93 -7.33 6.02 -9.29
N VAL A 94 -7.94 5.20 -8.43
CA VAL A 94 -9.04 4.33 -8.84
C VAL A 94 -10.34 5.07 -9.17
N THR A 95 -10.45 6.38 -8.88
CA THR A 95 -11.64 7.19 -9.21
C THR A 95 -11.69 7.65 -10.68
N LYS A 96 -10.62 7.40 -11.44
CA LYS A 96 -10.48 7.75 -12.87
C LYS A 96 -10.15 6.51 -13.68
N SER A 97 -10.61 6.45 -14.92
CA SER A 97 -10.21 5.39 -15.86
C SER A 97 -8.85 5.73 -16.48
N GLY A 98 -7.97 4.74 -16.60
CA GLY A 98 -6.61 4.92 -17.11
C GLY A 98 -5.54 4.30 -16.22
N ALA A 99 -4.28 4.46 -16.62
CA ALA A 99 -3.12 3.87 -15.95
C ALA A 99 -2.21 4.92 -15.30
N ALA A 100 -1.03 5.19 -15.85
CA ALA A 100 -0.06 6.10 -15.24
C ALA A 100 -0.54 7.56 -15.19
N GLU A 101 -1.40 7.96 -16.12
CA GLU A 101 -2.01 9.29 -16.23
C GLU A 101 -3.02 9.59 -15.11
N THR A 102 -3.49 8.57 -14.39
CA THR A 102 -4.43 8.74 -13.27
C THR A 102 -3.72 8.96 -11.93
N ILE A 103 -2.40 8.74 -11.89
CA ILE A 103 -1.55 8.97 -10.70
C ILE A 103 -1.67 10.46 -10.30
N PRO A 104 -2.11 10.77 -9.07
CA PRO A 104 -2.27 12.15 -8.64
C PRO A 104 -0.91 12.85 -8.47
N ASP A 105 -0.91 14.18 -8.51
CA ASP A 105 0.21 14.96 -8.00
C ASP A 105 0.25 14.89 -6.46
N ILE A 106 1.44 15.05 -5.87
CA ILE A 106 1.62 15.01 -4.41
C ILE A 106 0.79 16.08 -3.69
N SER A 107 0.57 17.25 -4.30
CA SER A 107 -0.24 18.34 -3.74
C SER A 107 -1.69 17.92 -3.47
N ILE A 108 -2.30 17.18 -4.41
CA ILE A 108 -3.67 16.67 -4.28
C ILE A 108 -3.76 15.67 -3.12
N VAL A 109 -2.74 14.82 -2.97
CA VAL A 109 -2.67 13.83 -1.88
C VAL A 109 -2.53 14.54 -0.53
N GLN A 110 -1.67 15.55 -0.43
CA GLN A 110 -1.47 16.33 0.80
C GLN A 110 -2.75 17.08 1.20
N GLU A 111 -3.40 17.73 0.24
CA GLU A 111 -4.68 18.43 0.46
C GLU A 111 -5.74 17.46 1.03
N LYS A 112 -5.89 16.27 0.43
CA LYS A 112 -6.83 15.24 0.91
C LYS A 112 -6.49 14.69 2.29
N LEU A 113 -5.21 14.71 2.66
CA LEU A 113 -4.75 14.27 3.98
C LEU A 113 -4.74 15.40 5.03
N GLN A 114 -5.07 16.63 4.64
CA GLN A 114 -4.95 17.84 5.47
C GLN A 114 -3.52 18.02 6.02
N LEU A 115 -2.51 17.73 5.19
CA LEU A 115 -1.08 17.86 5.48
C LEU A 115 -0.47 19.08 4.79
#